data_AF-A0A5N5X131-F1
#
_entry.id   AF-A0A5N5X131-F1
#
_cell.length_a   1.000
_cell.length_b   1.000
_cell.length_c   1.000
_cell.angle_alpha   90.00
_cell.angle_beta   90.00
_cell.angle_gamma   90.00
#
_symmetry.space_group_name_H-M   'P 1'
#
loop_
_entity.id
_entity.type
_entity.pdbx_description
1 polymer ?
#
loop_
_entity_poly.entity_id
_entity_poly.type
_entity_poly.pdbx_seq_one_letter_code
_entity_poly.pdbx_strand_id
1 'polypeptide(L)'
;MSINITIPPPPAVYLLMGSLPLLVISESITRSHTGTALFKMFSSVAFLTGPLFLASTEWSHSRILIATGLLSSLAGDFLLIPSRTEFYNADKAPPQEKKISISFQLGVVAFAAAHIAYILAFIQDGQITSRAIFATTFVAAMALAKSLGVIYPSPHSSARNNMLDLTIPEDMKPLVLVYAIIISAMLATAASTTLLDGSVCWPYQRILGAGMFVASDVYVAKDAFKKSPGRRGWVQCTFGYGLYFWGQMVIAGLVEV
;
A
#
# COMPACT_ATOMS: atom_id res chain seq x y z
N MET A 1 28.48 -4.82 -5.34
CA MET A 1 27.25 -5.64 -5.40
C MET A 1 26.17 -4.75 -5.99
N SER A 2 25.82 -4.93 -7.26
CA SER A 2 24.72 -4.23 -7.91
C SER A 2 23.40 -4.69 -7.30
N ILE A 3 22.55 -3.75 -6.89
CA ILE A 3 21.19 -4.05 -6.41
C ILE A 3 20.36 -4.41 -7.65
N ASN A 4 20.26 -5.70 -7.97
CA ASN A 4 19.39 -6.18 -9.05
C ASN A 4 17.98 -6.39 -8.49
N ILE A 5 17.18 -5.32 -8.45
CA ILE A 5 15.74 -5.41 -8.22
C ILE A 5 15.10 -5.85 -9.53
N THR A 6 14.35 -6.95 -9.49
CA THR A 6 13.54 -7.36 -10.64
C THR A 6 12.29 -6.49 -10.66
N ILE A 7 12.01 -5.85 -11.79
CA ILE A 7 10.81 -5.04 -12.01
C ILE A 7 10.04 -5.59 -13.22
N PRO A 8 8.72 -5.36 -13.29
CA PRO A 8 7.89 -5.75 -14.44
C PRO A 8 8.42 -5.19 -15.77
N PRO A 9 8.02 -5.75 -16.92
CA PRO A 9 8.59 -5.45 -18.22
C PRO A 9 8.47 -3.97 -18.61
N PRO A 10 9.29 -3.46 -19.55
CA PRO A 10 9.35 -2.03 -19.89
C PRO A 10 8.00 -1.34 -20.15
N PRO A 11 6.99 -1.97 -20.81
CA PRO A 11 5.67 -1.36 -20.98
C PRO A 11 5.00 -0.97 -19.66
N ALA A 12 5.17 -1.78 -18.61
CA ALA A 12 4.69 -1.53 -17.26
C ALA A 12 5.31 -0.26 -16.68
N VAL A 13 6.64 -0.18 -16.79
CA VAL A 13 7.44 0.92 -16.25
C VAL A 13 7.09 2.21 -16.96
N TYR A 14 6.99 2.19 -18.30
CA TYR A 14 6.61 3.38 -19.07
C TYR A 14 5.18 3.83 -18.76
N LEU A 15 4.25 2.89 -18.62
CA LEU A 15 2.87 3.20 -18.24
C LEU A 15 2.84 3.89 -16.86
N LEU A 16 3.55 3.37 -15.87
CA LEU A 16 3.60 3.99 -14.54
C LEU A 16 4.32 5.35 -14.57
N MET A 17 5.46 5.45 -15.25
CA MET A 17 6.23 6.69 -15.38
C MET A 17 5.43 7.82 -16.03
N GLY A 18 4.51 7.51 -16.94
CA GLY A 18 3.61 8.50 -17.52
C GLY A 18 2.38 8.76 -16.64
N SER A 19 1.69 7.71 -16.20
CA SER A 19 0.41 7.84 -15.48
C SER A 19 0.54 8.36 -14.06
N LEU A 20 1.60 8.05 -13.33
CA LEU A 20 1.78 8.50 -11.93
C LEU A 20 1.98 10.02 -11.81
N PRO A 21 2.86 10.68 -12.59
CA PRO A 21 2.93 12.14 -12.59
C PRO A 21 1.61 12.78 -13.01
N LEU A 22 0.93 12.23 -14.01
CA LEU A 22 -0.37 12.74 -14.45
C LEU A 22 -1.45 12.58 -13.37
N LEU A 23 -1.43 11.50 -12.59
CA LEU A 23 -2.27 11.32 -11.41
C LEU A 23 -2.00 12.41 -10.37
N VAL A 24 -0.74 12.63 -10.02
CA VAL A 24 -0.35 13.66 -9.04
C VAL A 24 -0.79 15.04 -9.51
N ILE A 25 -0.52 15.40 -10.77
CA ILE A 25 -0.94 16.67 -11.36
C ILE A 25 -2.47 16.78 -11.35
N SER A 26 -3.17 15.71 -11.73
CA SER A 26 -4.63 15.69 -11.79
C SER A 26 -5.29 15.92 -10.44
N GLU A 27 -4.74 15.33 -9.39
CA GLU A 27 -5.32 15.43 -8.04
C GLU A 27 -4.90 16.71 -7.32
N SER A 28 -3.62 17.06 -7.38
CA SER A 28 -3.06 18.14 -6.55
C SER A 28 -3.04 19.51 -7.23
N ILE A 29 -2.97 19.57 -8.57
CA ILE A 29 -2.85 20.82 -9.32
C ILE A 29 -4.14 21.15 -10.07
N THR A 30 -4.56 20.28 -11.00
CA THR A 30 -5.72 20.60 -11.87
C THR A 30 -7.06 20.26 -11.23
N ARG A 31 -7.05 19.47 -10.15
CA ARG A 31 -8.26 19.06 -9.39
C ARG A 31 -9.32 18.43 -10.29
N SER A 32 -8.89 17.58 -11.22
CA SER A 32 -9.78 16.83 -12.10
C SER A 32 -10.15 15.49 -11.48
N HIS A 33 -11.42 15.32 -11.11
CA HIS A 33 -11.94 14.03 -10.61
C HIS A 33 -11.75 12.92 -11.65
N THR A 34 -12.14 13.18 -12.90
CA THR A 34 -12.03 12.21 -14.00
C THR A 34 -10.57 11.85 -14.28
N GLY A 35 -9.67 12.84 -14.30
CA GLY A 35 -8.25 12.58 -14.51
C GLY A 35 -7.64 11.76 -13.37
N THR A 36 -8.03 12.04 -12.13
CA THR A 36 -7.55 11.30 -10.96
C THR A 36 -8.00 9.85 -11.03
N ALA A 37 -9.27 9.61 -11.33
CA ALA A 37 -9.80 8.25 -11.54
C ALA A 37 -9.06 7.52 -12.66
N LEU A 38 -8.93 8.14 -13.84
CA LEU A 38 -8.32 7.54 -15.02
C LEU A 38 -6.85 7.18 -14.79
N PHE A 39 -6.04 8.15 -14.35
CA PHE A 39 -4.60 7.95 -14.18
C PHE A 39 -4.28 7.03 -13.00
N LYS A 40 -5.14 6.98 -11.97
CA LYS A 40 -5.03 5.99 -10.91
C LYS A 40 -5.23 4.58 -11.46
N MET A 41 -6.28 4.37 -12.27
CA MET A 41 -6.51 3.06 -12.89
C MET A 41 -5.39 2.66 -13.85
N PHE A 42 -4.85 3.58 -14.65
CA PHE A 42 -3.69 3.28 -15.49
C PHE A 42 -2.43 2.95 -14.69
N SER A 43 -2.15 3.71 -13.63
CA SER A 43 -1.04 3.39 -12.71
C SER A 43 -1.24 2.02 -12.06
N SER A 44 -2.49 1.64 -11.79
CA SER A 44 -2.81 0.36 -11.17
C SER A 44 -2.65 -0.82 -12.15
N VAL A 45 -3.07 -0.65 -13.40
CA VAL A 45 -2.88 -1.68 -14.44
C VAL A 45 -1.40 -1.94 -14.70
N ALA A 46 -0.53 -0.94 -14.52
CA ALA A 46 0.91 -1.11 -14.72
C ALA A 46 1.50 -2.28 -13.91
N PHE A 47 1.14 -2.43 -12.63
CA PHE A 47 1.68 -3.53 -11.81
C PHE A 47 1.08 -4.91 -12.14
N LEU A 48 -0.04 -4.98 -12.88
CA LEU A 48 -0.64 -6.23 -13.34
C LEU A 48 -0.05 -6.75 -14.65
N THR A 49 0.65 -5.89 -15.39
CA THR A 49 1.23 -6.28 -16.68
C THR A 49 2.18 -7.47 -16.56
N GLY A 50 3.01 -7.56 -15.52
CA GLY A 50 3.94 -8.68 -15.32
C GLY A 50 3.21 -10.03 -15.31
N PRO A 51 2.31 -10.29 -14.34
CA PRO A 51 1.49 -11.50 -14.33
C PRO A 51 0.73 -11.76 -15.64
N LEU A 52 0.21 -10.71 -16.30
CA LEU A 52 -0.56 -10.86 -17.55
C LEU A 52 0.32 -11.25 -18.75
N PHE A 53 1.56 -10.75 -18.82
CA PHE A 53 2.51 -11.07 -19.90
C PHE A 53 3.31 -12.35 -19.64
N LEU A 54 3.40 -12.81 -18.38
CA LEU A 54 4.01 -14.08 -17.98
C LEU A 54 3.16 -15.33 -18.27
N ALA A 55 2.00 -15.16 -18.92
CA ALA A 55 1.05 -16.23 -19.26
C ALA A 55 1.63 -17.41 -20.06
N SER A 56 2.90 -17.36 -20.48
CA SER A 56 3.65 -18.42 -21.17
C SER A 56 4.51 -19.31 -20.27
N THR A 57 4.57 -19.09 -18.95
CA THR A 57 5.38 -19.89 -18.00
C THR A 57 4.53 -20.55 -16.91
N GLU A 58 5.02 -21.66 -16.34
CA GLU A 58 4.32 -22.43 -15.31
C GLU A 58 3.94 -21.56 -14.10
N TRP A 59 2.66 -21.54 -13.76
CA TRP A 59 2.14 -20.78 -12.63
C TRP A 59 2.39 -21.54 -11.33
N SER A 60 3.42 -21.13 -10.57
CA SER A 60 3.59 -21.59 -9.20
C SER A 60 2.49 -21.03 -8.29
N HIS A 61 2.23 -21.73 -7.18
CA HIS A 61 1.22 -21.29 -6.20
C HIS A 61 1.54 -19.90 -5.60
N SER A 62 2.82 -19.60 -5.35
CA SER A 62 3.27 -18.29 -4.86
C SER A 62 3.02 -17.17 -5.88
N ARG A 63 3.27 -17.42 -7.18
CA ARG A 63 2.97 -16.48 -8.26
C ARG A 63 1.48 -16.19 -8.39
N ILE A 64 0.63 -17.21 -8.26
CA ILE A 64 -0.84 -17.05 -8.25
C ILE A 64 -1.28 -16.16 -7.08
N LEU A 65 -0.73 -16.36 -5.89
CA LEU A 65 -1.05 -15.52 -4.72
C LEU A 65 -0.61 -14.07 -4.92
N ILE A 66 0.59 -13.82 -5.48
CA ILE A 66 1.03 -12.45 -5.79
C ILE A 66 0.10 -11.81 -6.83
N ALA A 67 -0.22 -12.52 -7.91
CA ALA A 67 -1.16 -12.02 -8.92
C ALA A 67 -2.56 -11.73 -8.35
N THR A 68 -3.06 -12.59 -7.46
CA THR A 68 -4.33 -12.39 -6.76
C THR A 68 -4.28 -11.16 -5.84
N GLY A 69 -3.15 -10.91 -5.18
CA GLY A 69 -2.94 -9.72 -4.38
C GLY A 69 -2.90 -8.44 -5.22
N LEU A 70 -2.27 -8.48 -6.40
CA LEU A 70 -2.25 -7.37 -7.34
C LEU A 70 -3.65 -7.08 -7.89
N LEU A 71 -4.45 -8.11 -8.21
CA LEU A 71 -5.84 -7.94 -8.63
C LEU A 71 -6.70 -7.35 -7.51
N SER A 72 -6.50 -7.80 -6.27
CA SER A 72 -7.19 -7.26 -5.09
C SER A 72 -6.80 -5.79 -4.87
N SER A 73 -5.55 -5.43 -5.12
CA SER A 73 -5.07 -4.04 -5.06
C SER A 73 -5.72 -3.16 -6.12
N LEU A 74 -5.84 -3.64 -7.36
CA LEU A 74 -6.58 -2.93 -8.42
C LEU A 74 -8.04 -2.69 -8.02
N ALA A 75 -8.71 -3.70 -7.46
CA ALA A 75 -10.08 -3.57 -6.97
C ALA A 75 -10.15 -2.53 -5.83
N GLY A 76 -9.19 -2.56 -4.91
CA GLY A 76 -9.05 -1.55 -3.86
C GLY A 76 -8.85 -0.14 -4.41
N ASP A 77 -8.01 0.02 -5.43
CA ASP A 77 -7.74 1.31 -6.07
C ASP A 77 -9.00 1.92 -6.68
N PHE A 78 -9.79 1.08 -7.36
CA PHE A 78 -11.09 1.44 -7.92
C PHE A 78 -12.09 1.87 -6.82
N LEU A 79 -12.21 1.08 -5.76
CA LEU A 79 -13.14 1.34 -4.64
C LEU A 79 -12.75 2.57 -3.83
N LEU A 80 -11.46 2.92 -3.78
CA LEU A 80 -10.95 4.13 -3.14
C LEU A 80 -11.12 5.39 -3.99
N ILE A 81 -11.62 5.32 -5.23
CA ILE A 81 -11.95 6.51 -6.00
C ILE A 81 -13.14 7.21 -5.32
N PRO A 82 -12.97 8.44 -4.80
CA PRO A 82 -14.06 9.13 -4.15
C PRO A 82 -15.15 9.49 -5.14
N SER A 83 -16.39 9.64 -4.66
CA SER A 83 -17.45 10.22 -5.47
C SER A 83 -17.10 11.67 -5.86
N ARG A 84 -17.74 12.21 -6.92
CA ARG A 84 -17.49 13.60 -7.35
C ARG A 84 -17.75 14.61 -6.24
N THR A 85 -18.81 14.41 -5.47
CA THR A 85 -19.18 15.28 -4.37
C THR A 85 -18.14 15.23 -3.25
N GLU A 86 -17.69 14.03 -2.85
CA GLU A 86 -16.62 13.86 -1.87
C GLU A 86 -15.30 14.49 -2.34
N PHE A 87 -14.95 14.31 -3.61
CA PHE A 87 -13.71 14.84 -4.18
C PHE A 87 -13.64 16.37 -4.12
N TYR A 88 -14.71 17.07 -4.55
CA TYR A 88 -14.71 18.54 -4.57
C TYR A 88 -15.01 19.16 -3.20
N ASN A 89 -15.68 18.43 -2.30
CA ASN A 89 -16.00 18.91 -0.95
C ASN A 89 -14.98 18.47 0.11
N ALA A 90 -13.91 17.76 -0.27
CA ALA A 90 -12.89 17.23 0.64
C ALA A 90 -12.27 18.30 1.58
N ASP A 91 -12.19 19.55 1.13
CA ASP A 91 -11.60 20.66 1.89
C ASP A 91 -12.62 21.43 2.76
N LYS A 92 -13.92 21.15 2.61
CA LYS A 92 -15.00 21.95 3.19
C LYS A 92 -15.65 21.32 4.42
N ALA A 93 -15.62 20.00 4.54
CA ALA A 93 -16.27 19.30 5.64
C ALA A 93 -15.35 19.28 6.89
N PRO A 94 -15.87 19.62 8.09
CA PRO A 94 -15.11 19.45 9.31
C PRO A 94 -14.83 17.95 9.56
N PRO A 95 -13.64 17.58 10.06
CA PRO A 95 -13.20 16.18 10.19
C PRO A 95 -14.13 15.31 11.04
N GLN A 96 -14.87 15.91 11.99
CA GLN A 96 -15.82 15.21 12.86
C GLN A 96 -17.13 14.80 12.15
N GLU A 97 -17.48 15.43 11.02
CA GLU A 97 -18.67 15.10 10.23
C GLU A 97 -18.37 14.19 9.03
N LYS A 98 -17.09 13.87 8.80
CA LYS A 98 -16.66 13.08 7.64
C LYS A 98 -16.99 11.60 7.87
N LYS A 99 -18.24 11.23 7.62
CA LYS A 99 -18.67 9.83 7.57
C LYS A 99 -17.88 9.11 6.48
N ILE A 100 -17.14 8.08 6.85
CA ILE A 100 -16.35 7.30 5.90
C ILE A 100 -17.29 6.47 5.03
N SER A 101 -17.09 6.53 3.72
CA SER A 101 -17.95 5.85 2.77
C SER A 101 -17.73 4.33 2.82
N ILE A 102 -18.79 3.57 2.53
CA ILE A 102 -18.70 2.10 2.44
C ILE A 102 -17.72 1.69 1.33
N SER A 103 -17.66 2.45 0.23
CA SER A 103 -16.69 2.23 -0.84
C SER A 103 -15.25 2.32 -0.32
N PHE A 104 -14.96 3.31 0.52
CA PHE A 104 -13.65 3.44 1.16
C PHE A 104 -13.34 2.22 2.04
N GLN A 105 -14.28 1.79 2.88
CA GLN A 105 -14.10 0.62 3.74
C GLN A 105 -13.86 -0.67 2.94
N LEU A 106 -14.63 -0.89 1.87
CA LEU A 106 -14.43 -2.02 0.95
C LEU A 106 -13.07 -1.94 0.25
N GLY A 107 -12.62 -0.73 -0.10
CA GLY A 107 -11.28 -0.50 -0.63
C GLY A 107 -10.18 -0.93 0.36
N VAL A 108 -10.29 -0.52 1.63
CA VAL A 108 -9.38 -0.94 2.70
C VAL A 108 -9.38 -2.46 2.87
N VAL A 109 -10.55 -3.11 2.81
CA VAL A 109 -10.66 -4.58 2.87
C VAL A 109 -10.00 -5.25 1.66
N ALA A 110 -10.17 -4.72 0.46
CA ALA A 110 -9.51 -5.24 -0.74
C ALA A 110 -7.97 -5.14 -0.64
N PHE A 111 -7.45 -4.03 -0.10
CA PHE A 111 -6.02 -3.92 0.21
C PHE A 111 -5.58 -4.88 1.31
N ALA A 112 -6.41 -5.11 2.33
CA ALA A 112 -6.11 -6.10 3.37
C ALA A 112 -5.97 -7.50 2.77
N ALA A 113 -6.88 -7.88 1.85
CA ALA A 113 -6.83 -9.13 1.12
C ALA A 113 -5.56 -9.23 0.25
N ALA A 114 -5.15 -8.14 -0.38
CA ALA A 114 -3.90 -8.09 -1.14
C ALA A 114 -2.67 -8.40 -0.27
N HIS A 115 -2.56 -7.73 0.88
CA HIS A 115 -1.46 -7.96 1.83
C HIS A 115 -1.48 -9.37 2.42
N ILE A 116 -2.65 -9.96 2.69
CA ILE A 116 -2.78 -11.37 3.10
C ILE A 116 -2.25 -12.30 2.00
N ALA A 117 -2.60 -12.05 0.74
CA ALA A 117 -2.11 -12.85 -0.37
C ALA A 117 -0.58 -12.77 -0.48
N TYR A 118 0.02 -11.59 -0.28
CA TYR A 118 1.47 -11.42 -0.25
C TYR A 118 2.13 -12.13 0.94
N ILE A 119 1.54 -12.08 2.14
CA ILE A 119 2.02 -12.84 3.31
C ILE A 119 2.07 -14.34 2.97
N LEU A 120 0.97 -14.89 2.44
CA LEU A 120 0.90 -16.29 2.09
C LEU A 120 1.92 -16.66 1.01
N ALA A 121 2.10 -15.80 0.01
CA ALA A 121 3.12 -16.00 -1.03
C ALA A 121 4.53 -16.04 -0.44
N PHE A 122 4.87 -15.13 0.47
CA PHE A 122 6.20 -15.07 1.08
C PHE A 122 6.49 -16.28 1.97
N ILE A 123 5.48 -16.76 2.71
CA ILE A 123 5.60 -17.98 3.53
C ILE A 123 5.79 -19.22 2.65
N GLN A 124 4.98 -19.37 1.59
CA GLN A 124 5.05 -20.54 0.71
C GLN A 124 6.39 -20.63 -0.03
N ASP A 125 6.94 -19.47 -0.39
CA ASP A 125 8.18 -19.39 -1.17
C ASP A 125 9.44 -19.39 -0.28
N GLY A 126 9.30 -19.25 1.05
CA GLY A 126 10.40 -19.26 2.01
C GLY A 126 10.73 -20.66 2.51
N GLN A 127 12.02 -21.03 2.52
CA GLN A 127 12.48 -22.31 3.11
C GLN A 127 12.72 -22.21 4.61
N ILE A 128 13.31 -21.10 5.05
CA ILE A 128 13.68 -20.87 6.44
C ILE A 128 12.92 -19.65 6.93
N THR A 129 12.21 -19.83 8.06
CA THR A 129 11.48 -18.77 8.73
C THR A 129 12.07 -18.53 10.11
N SER A 130 12.68 -17.36 10.31
CA SER A 130 13.19 -16.97 11.62
C SER A 130 12.07 -16.41 12.50
N ARG A 131 11.61 -17.22 13.47
CA ARG A 131 10.56 -16.82 14.42
C ARG A 131 10.94 -15.57 15.23
N ALA A 132 12.23 -15.44 15.58
CA ALA A 132 12.74 -14.30 16.32
C ALA A 132 12.61 -13.01 15.50
N ILE A 133 13.10 -13.02 14.25
CA ILE A 133 13.02 -11.85 13.36
C ILE A 133 11.56 -11.48 13.08
N PHE A 134 10.70 -12.49 12.87
CA PHE A 134 9.27 -12.25 12.69
C PHE A 134 8.68 -11.53 13.90
N ALA A 135 8.86 -12.08 15.10
CA ALA A 135 8.28 -11.54 16.33
C ALA A 135 8.83 -10.13 16.62
N THR A 136 10.14 -9.91 16.50
CA THR A 136 10.74 -8.59 16.76
C THR A 136 10.28 -7.56 15.75
N THR A 137 10.24 -7.90 14.47
CA THR A 137 9.81 -6.98 13.40
C THR A 137 8.33 -6.64 13.54
N PHE A 138 7.49 -7.64 13.83
CA PHE A 138 6.05 -7.43 14.05
C PHE A 138 5.79 -6.50 15.24
N VAL A 139 6.42 -6.77 16.39
CA VAL A 139 6.26 -5.93 17.59
C VAL A 139 6.78 -4.51 17.34
N ALA A 140 7.92 -4.37 16.66
CA ALA A 140 8.47 -3.06 16.31
C ALA A 140 7.52 -2.28 15.38
N ALA A 141 6.98 -2.92 14.34
CA ALA A 141 6.02 -2.30 13.42
C ALA A 141 4.73 -1.87 14.14
N MET A 142 4.17 -2.73 15.01
CA MET A 142 2.98 -2.41 15.80
C MET A 142 3.23 -1.27 16.80
N ALA A 143 4.40 -1.26 17.46
CA ALA A 143 4.79 -0.18 18.36
C ALA A 143 4.95 1.15 17.60
N LEU A 144 5.54 1.11 16.41
CA LEU A 144 5.64 2.27 15.53
C LEU A 144 4.26 2.78 15.12
N ALA A 145 3.37 1.91 14.64
CA ALA A 145 2.00 2.26 14.27
C ALA A 145 1.23 2.91 15.44
N LYS A 146 1.39 2.39 16.66
CA LYS A 146 0.84 3.01 17.88
C LYS A 146 1.44 4.40 18.15
N SER A 147 2.77 4.54 18.07
CA SER A 147 3.43 5.83 18.31
C SER A 147 3.00 6.91 17.32
N LEU A 148 2.81 6.53 16.05
CA LEU A 148 2.32 7.40 14.98
C LEU A 148 0.85 7.82 15.17
N GLY A 149 0.08 7.09 15.98
CA GLY A 149 -1.35 7.35 16.21
C GLY A 149 -2.29 6.57 15.31
N VAL A 150 -1.79 5.61 14.53
CA VAL A 150 -2.61 4.77 13.65
C VAL A 150 -3.47 3.81 14.49
N ILE A 151 -2.93 3.34 15.62
CA ILE A 151 -3.63 2.43 16.54
C ILE A 151 -4.08 3.22 17.78
N TYR A 152 -5.39 3.34 17.96
CA TYR A 152 -6.04 4.02 19.09
C TYR A 152 -5.37 5.37 19.46
N PRO A 153 -5.46 6.38 18.57
CA PRO A 153 -4.85 7.68 18.82
C PRO A 153 -5.37 8.29 20.12
N SER A 154 -4.44 8.77 20.95
CA SER A 154 -4.74 9.60 22.11
C SER A 154 -5.39 10.92 21.67
N PRO A 155 -6.31 11.51 22.48
CA PRO A 155 -6.89 12.83 22.20
C PRO A 155 -5.84 13.93 22.00
N HIS A 156 -4.69 13.81 22.66
CA HIS A 156 -3.57 14.74 22.54
C HIS A 156 -2.41 14.14 21.76
N SER A 157 -1.82 14.93 20.86
CA SER A 157 -0.62 14.56 20.11
C SER A 157 0.62 14.63 20.99
N SER A 158 1.49 13.62 20.87
CA SER A 158 2.80 13.56 21.51
C SER A 158 3.74 12.70 20.68
N ALA A 159 5.06 12.85 20.86
CA ALA A 159 6.04 12.03 20.16
C ALA A 159 5.91 10.53 20.45
N ARG A 160 5.35 10.16 21.62
CA ARG A 160 5.17 8.76 22.03
C ARG A 160 3.81 8.18 21.66
N ASN A 161 2.79 9.04 21.54
CA ASN A 161 1.41 8.67 21.21
C ASN A 161 0.79 9.74 20.31
N ASN A 162 0.25 9.32 19.17
CA ASN A 162 -0.44 10.19 18.22
C ASN A 162 0.45 11.28 17.60
N MET A 163 1.66 10.92 17.16
CA MET A 163 2.62 11.85 16.55
C MET A 163 2.08 12.52 15.27
N LEU A 164 1.22 11.83 14.52
CA LEU A 164 0.62 12.36 13.29
C LEU A 164 -0.66 13.18 13.53
N ASP A 165 -1.06 13.35 14.79
CA ASP A 165 -2.28 14.06 15.21
C ASP A 165 -3.54 13.57 14.46
N LEU A 166 -3.72 12.25 14.48
CA LEU A 166 -4.85 11.55 13.88
C LEU A 166 -6.05 11.54 14.83
N THR A 167 -7.25 11.50 14.27
CA THR A 167 -8.52 11.24 14.94
C THR A 167 -9.29 10.24 14.12
N ILE A 168 -9.31 9.01 14.62
CA ILE A 168 -9.99 7.89 13.97
C ILE A 168 -11.37 7.75 14.60
N PRO A 169 -12.46 7.84 13.81
CA PRO A 169 -13.82 7.56 14.27
C PRO A 169 -13.92 6.20 14.97
N GLU A 170 -14.75 6.09 16.02
CA GLU A 170 -14.86 4.87 16.85
C GLU A 170 -15.19 3.61 16.04
N ASP A 171 -16.04 3.74 15.03
CA ASP A 171 -16.46 2.68 14.10
C ASP A 171 -15.32 2.18 13.21
N MET A 172 -14.31 3.03 12.93
CA MET A 172 -13.18 2.70 12.08
C MET A 172 -11.98 2.13 12.83
N LYS A 173 -11.92 2.29 14.16
CA LYS A 173 -10.79 1.80 14.97
C LYS A 173 -10.55 0.30 14.83
N PRO A 174 -11.58 -0.58 14.86
CA PRO A 174 -11.35 -2.01 14.67
C PRO A 174 -10.80 -2.33 13.28
N LEU A 175 -11.32 -1.67 12.24
CA LEU A 175 -10.86 -1.89 10.86
C LEU A 175 -9.41 -1.47 10.69
N VAL A 176 -9.03 -0.28 11.18
CA VAL A 176 -7.65 0.23 11.11
C VAL A 176 -6.70 -0.63 11.94
N LEU A 177 -7.13 -1.13 13.11
CA LEU A 177 -6.34 -2.04 13.93
C LEU A 177 -6.06 -3.36 13.20
N VAL A 178 -7.09 -4.01 12.64
CA VAL A 178 -6.94 -5.26 11.88
C VAL A 178 -6.02 -5.04 10.69
N TYR A 179 -6.19 -3.93 9.97
CA TYR A 179 -5.33 -3.59 8.86
C TYR A 179 -3.87 -3.36 9.28
N ALA A 180 -3.63 -2.65 10.39
CA ALA A 180 -2.30 -2.43 10.94
C ALA A 180 -1.60 -3.74 11.34
N ILE A 181 -2.36 -4.71 11.85
CA ILE A 181 -1.87 -6.07 12.14
C ILE A 181 -1.44 -6.76 10.84
N ILE A 182 -2.27 -6.71 9.80
CA ILE A 182 -1.99 -7.35 8.50
C ILE A 182 -0.73 -6.76 7.87
N ILE A 183 -0.62 -5.43 7.74
CA ILE A 183 0.56 -4.83 7.11
C ILE A 183 1.84 -5.04 7.94
N SER A 184 1.74 -5.02 9.28
CA SER A 184 2.86 -5.37 10.16
C SER A 184 3.29 -6.83 10.00
N ALA A 185 2.34 -7.75 9.84
CA ALA A 185 2.61 -9.15 9.57
C ALA A 185 3.24 -9.35 8.19
N MET A 186 2.85 -8.58 7.17
CA MET A 186 3.50 -8.60 5.86
C MET A 186 4.97 -8.20 5.96
N LEU A 187 5.29 -7.09 6.62
CA LEU A 187 6.67 -6.65 6.81
C LEU A 187 7.48 -7.68 7.62
N ALA A 188 6.91 -8.22 8.70
CA ALA A 188 7.56 -9.23 9.52
C ALA A 188 7.82 -10.54 8.74
N THR A 189 6.87 -10.96 7.92
CA THR A 189 7.02 -12.13 7.04
C THR A 189 8.13 -11.88 6.03
N ALA A 190 8.08 -10.74 5.32
CA ALA A 190 9.10 -10.36 4.34
C ALA A 190 10.51 -10.33 4.95
N ALA A 191 10.65 -9.87 6.21
CA ALA A 191 11.92 -9.80 6.92
C ALA A 191 12.42 -11.16 7.45
N SER A 192 11.51 -12.10 7.73
CA SER A 192 11.84 -13.35 8.42
C SER A 192 11.98 -14.56 7.50
N THR A 193 11.47 -14.48 6.27
CA THR A 193 11.55 -15.55 5.26
C THR A 193 12.73 -15.33 4.31
N THR A 194 13.54 -16.37 4.10
CA THR A 194 14.63 -16.36 3.10
C THR A 194 14.29 -17.21 1.87
N LEU A 195 14.63 -16.70 0.69
CA LEU A 195 14.40 -17.33 -0.63
C LEU A 195 15.30 -18.55 -0.88
N LEU A 196 14.80 -19.48 -1.72
CA LEU A 196 15.50 -20.68 -2.22
C LEU A 196 16.70 -20.37 -3.11
N ASP A 197 16.58 -19.38 -4.00
CA ASP A 197 17.57 -19.11 -5.05
C ASP A 197 18.13 -17.69 -4.89
N GLY A 198 19.25 -17.58 -4.17
CA GLY A 198 19.96 -16.32 -3.94
C GLY A 198 20.65 -15.73 -5.17
N SER A 199 20.43 -16.33 -6.35
CA SER A 199 21.16 -16.05 -7.59
C SER A 199 20.47 -15.02 -8.49
N VAL A 200 19.13 -14.90 -8.44
CA VAL A 200 18.36 -14.17 -9.47
C VAL A 200 17.69 -12.89 -8.94
N CYS A 201 17.28 -12.87 -7.66
CA CYS A 201 16.56 -11.73 -7.08
C CYS A 201 17.29 -11.18 -5.85
N TRP A 202 17.31 -9.86 -5.69
CA TRP A 202 17.90 -9.24 -4.50
C TRP A 202 17.16 -9.75 -3.24
N PRO A 203 17.85 -10.35 -2.26
CA PRO A 203 17.21 -11.02 -1.12
C PRO A 203 16.34 -10.10 -0.26
N TYR A 204 16.50 -8.78 -0.39
CA TYR A 204 15.76 -7.77 0.34
C TYR A 204 14.62 -7.12 -0.46
N GLN A 205 14.33 -7.59 -1.68
CA GLN A 205 13.27 -7.04 -2.52
C GLN A 205 11.88 -7.09 -1.84
N ARG A 206 11.56 -8.19 -1.17
CA ARG A 206 10.31 -8.35 -0.39
C ARG A 206 10.19 -7.32 0.72
N ILE A 207 11.29 -7.12 1.46
CA ILE A 207 11.36 -6.18 2.57
C ILE A 207 11.21 -4.75 2.06
N LEU A 208 11.85 -4.42 0.94
CA LEU A 208 11.71 -3.12 0.29
C LEU A 208 10.24 -2.87 -0.09
N GLY A 209 9.61 -3.80 -0.81
CA GLY A 209 8.20 -3.68 -1.20
C GLY A 209 7.26 -3.53 0.00
N ALA A 210 7.39 -4.41 1.01
CA ALA A 210 6.59 -4.34 2.23
C ALA A 210 6.81 -3.02 3.01
N GLY A 211 8.06 -2.55 3.09
CA GLY A 211 8.39 -1.27 3.72
C GLY A 211 7.77 -0.07 2.99
N MET A 212 7.75 -0.11 1.66
CA MET A 212 7.08 0.92 0.85
C MET A 212 5.57 0.95 1.10
N PHE A 213 4.90 -0.20 1.25
CA PHE A 213 3.49 -0.25 1.63
C PHE A 213 3.24 0.31 3.02
N VAL A 214 4.01 -0.09 4.03
CA VAL A 214 3.89 0.47 5.39
C VAL A 214 4.01 1.99 5.36
N ALA A 215 4.99 2.53 4.63
CA ALA A 215 5.16 3.97 4.50
C ALA A 215 3.99 4.64 3.77
N SER A 216 3.52 4.05 2.66
CA SER A 216 2.35 4.50 1.92
C SER A 216 1.09 4.54 2.80
N ASP A 217 0.84 3.48 3.56
CA ASP A 217 -0.36 3.35 4.40
C ASP A 217 -0.38 4.38 5.52
N VAL A 218 0.79 4.77 6.04
CA VAL A 218 0.92 5.90 6.97
C VAL A 218 0.48 7.22 6.30
N TYR A 219 0.83 7.44 5.03
CA TYR A 219 0.34 8.60 4.27
C TYR A 219 -1.18 8.54 4.04
N VAL A 220 -1.73 7.36 3.76
CA VAL A 220 -3.19 7.16 3.63
C VAL A 220 -3.89 7.45 4.96
N ALA A 221 -3.39 6.93 6.07
CA ALA A 221 -3.95 7.18 7.40
C ALA A 221 -3.89 8.67 7.76
N LYS A 222 -2.78 9.34 7.45
CA LYS A 222 -2.63 10.78 7.62
C LYS A 222 -3.62 11.57 6.76
N ASP A 223 -3.86 11.17 5.52
CA ASP A 223 -4.81 11.85 4.64
C ASP A 223 -6.27 11.63 5.07
N ALA A 224 -6.60 10.42 5.53
CA ALA A 224 -7.95 10.04 5.92
C ALA A 224 -8.36 10.61 7.30
N PHE A 225 -7.44 10.65 8.28
CA PHE A 225 -7.78 10.82 9.69
C PHE A 225 -7.13 12.04 10.37
N LYS A 226 -6.39 12.90 9.66
CA LYS A 226 -5.78 14.08 10.29
C LYS A 226 -6.85 15.05 10.82
N LYS A 227 -6.62 15.61 12.01
CA LYS A 227 -7.54 16.57 12.66
C LYS A 227 -7.72 17.89 11.94
N SER A 228 -6.67 18.41 11.30
CA SER A 228 -6.76 19.67 10.59
C SER A 228 -7.30 19.43 9.18
N PRO A 229 -8.41 20.07 8.76
CA PRO A 229 -8.77 20.09 7.35
C PRO A 229 -7.62 20.75 6.58
N GLY A 230 -7.14 20.09 5.54
CA GLY A 230 -5.97 20.54 4.81
C GLY A 230 -5.88 19.84 3.47
N ARG A 231 -5.53 20.62 2.45
CA ARG A 231 -5.35 20.11 1.10
C ARG A 231 -4.18 19.14 1.07
N ARG A 232 -4.35 18.04 0.35
CA ARG A 232 -3.25 17.14 0.00
C ARG A 232 -2.33 17.87 -0.98
N GLY A 233 -1.19 18.34 -0.47
CA GLY A 233 -0.20 19.02 -1.30
C GLY A 233 0.46 18.04 -2.28
N TRP A 234 0.99 18.56 -3.39
CA TRP A 234 1.68 17.75 -4.41
C TRP A 234 2.73 16.81 -3.82
N VAL A 235 3.50 17.24 -2.80
CA VAL A 235 4.49 16.44 -2.07
C VAL A 235 3.83 15.21 -1.45
N GLN A 236 2.71 15.39 -0.73
CA GLN A 236 2.02 14.30 -0.07
C GLN A 236 1.38 13.33 -1.08
N CYS A 237 0.87 13.84 -2.20
CA CYS A 237 0.40 13.00 -3.32
C CYS A 237 1.55 12.21 -3.93
N THR A 238 2.68 12.86 -4.27
CA THR A 238 3.85 12.23 -4.90
C THR A 238 4.45 11.16 -4.01
N PHE A 239 4.66 11.42 -2.72
CA PHE A 239 5.24 10.42 -1.82
C PHE A 239 4.25 9.28 -1.54
N GLY A 240 2.98 9.59 -1.25
CA GLY A 240 1.97 8.56 -1.00
C GLY A 240 1.78 7.64 -2.21
N TYR A 241 1.45 8.21 -3.38
CA TYR A 241 1.26 7.41 -4.60
C TYR A 241 2.56 6.79 -5.11
N GLY A 242 3.68 7.51 -5.02
CA GLY A 242 4.98 6.99 -5.42
C GLY A 242 5.36 5.75 -4.62
N LEU A 243 5.27 5.79 -3.29
CA LEU A 243 5.55 4.64 -2.43
C LEU A 243 4.59 3.48 -2.71
N TYR A 244 3.30 3.77 -2.87
CA TYR A 244 2.30 2.76 -3.18
C TYR A 244 2.57 2.04 -4.50
N PHE A 245 2.55 2.77 -5.62
CA PHE A 245 2.62 2.17 -6.95
C PHE A 245 3.98 1.56 -7.24
N TRP A 246 5.08 2.19 -6.80
CA TRP A 246 6.39 1.54 -6.93
C TRP A 246 6.54 0.35 -5.98
N GLY A 247 5.92 0.37 -4.79
CA GLY A 247 5.85 -0.81 -3.93
C GLY A 247 5.16 -1.97 -4.62
N GLN A 248 4.04 -1.72 -5.31
CA GLN A 248 3.37 -2.71 -6.16
C GLN A 248 4.26 -3.21 -7.29
N MET A 249 5.00 -2.33 -7.98
CA MET A 249 5.94 -2.73 -9.03
C MET A 249 7.06 -3.64 -8.48
N VAL A 250 7.60 -3.31 -7.31
CA VAL A 250 8.63 -4.12 -6.65
C VAL A 250 8.09 -5.50 -6.27
N ILE A 251 6.85 -5.60 -5.80
CA ILE A 251 6.22 -6.91 -5.53
C ILE A 251 5.86 -7.65 -6.81
N ALA A 252 5.35 -6.97 -7.84
CA ALA A 252 5.02 -7.57 -9.12
C ALA A 252 6.24 -8.17 -9.83
N GLY A 253 7.43 -7.57 -9.66
CA GLY A 253 8.68 -8.13 -10.16
C GLY A 253 9.08 -9.46 -9.53
N LEU A 254 8.48 -9.87 -8.40
CA LEU A 254 8.68 -11.20 -7.82
C LEU A 254 8.01 -12.31 -8.63
N VAL A 255 7.11 -11.98 -9.56
CA VAL A 255 6.44 -12.95 -10.43
C VAL A 255 7.29 -13.30 -11.65
N GLU A 256 8.21 -12.40 -12.04
CA GLU A 256 9.12 -12.55 -13.19
C GLU A 256 10.30 -13.50 -12.93
N VAL A 257 10.47 -13.95 -11.68
CA VAL A 257 11.58 -14.82 -11.23
C VAL A 257 11.08 -16.22 -10.96
#